data_AF-A0A0Q9EXJ3-F1
#
_entry.id   AF-A0A0Q9EXJ3-F1
#
_cell.length_a   1.000
_cell.length_b   1.000
_cell.length_c   1.000
_cell.angle_alpha   90.00
_cell.angle_beta   90.00
_cell.angle_gamma   90.00
#
_symmetry.space_group_name_H-M   'P 1'
#
loop_
_entity.id
_entity.type
_entity.pdbx_description
1 polymer ?
#
loop_
_entity_poly.entity_id
_entity_poly.type
_entity_poly.pdbx_seq_one_letter_code
_entity_poly.pdbx_strand_id
1 'polypeptide(L)'
;MSNDYLDYLRDLMTGIGTVTVRRMFGCHGLYRDGVFFALVDDDALYLKVDEVSRAQFEAAGCAPFVYLKQKEPIALSYWSVPESALDSAEDLRPWLDLAYAAALRKANAPAKKKPRRKQG
;
A
#
# COMPACT_ATOMS: atom_id res chain seq x y z
N MET A 1 -10.80 -11.24 -6.91
CA MET A 1 -10.49 -11.13 -5.48
C MET A 1 -11.38 -12.03 -4.69
N SER A 2 -10.75 -12.97 -3.99
CA SER A 2 -11.44 -13.89 -3.10
C SER A 2 -11.63 -13.22 -1.75
N ASN A 3 -12.79 -13.42 -1.13
CA ASN A 3 -13.04 -12.92 0.23
C ASN A 3 -12.05 -13.55 1.24
N ASP A 4 -11.56 -14.74 0.91
CA ASP A 4 -10.55 -15.53 1.62
C ASP A 4 -9.21 -14.78 1.78
N TYR A 5 -8.69 -14.18 0.70
CA TYR A 5 -7.43 -13.44 0.74
C TYR A 5 -7.49 -12.21 1.66
N LEU A 6 -8.64 -11.52 1.68
CA LEU A 6 -8.84 -10.39 2.60
C LEU A 6 -8.92 -10.84 4.06
N ASP A 7 -9.48 -12.02 4.32
CA ASP A 7 -9.54 -12.58 5.68
C ASP A 7 -8.14 -13.01 6.15
N TYR A 8 -7.39 -13.68 5.29
CA TYR A 8 -5.98 -14.02 5.51
C TYR A 8 -5.11 -12.79 5.80
N LEU A 9 -5.23 -11.73 5.00
CA LEU A 9 -4.53 -10.48 5.25
C LEU A 9 -4.93 -9.83 6.58
N ARG A 10 -6.20 -9.95 6.99
CA ARG A 10 -6.65 -9.43 8.29
C ARG A 10 -6.04 -10.22 9.44
N ASP A 11 -5.89 -11.52 9.30
CA ASP A 11 -5.22 -12.37 10.30
C ASP A 11 -3.73 -12.02 10.42
N LEU A 12 -3.01 -11.90 9.31
CA LEU A 12 -1.61 -11.46 9.30
C LEU A 12 -1.40 -10.06 9.89
N MET A 13 -2.40 -9.20 9.76
CA MET A 13 -2.37 -7.83 10.30
C MET A 13 -2.89 -7.75 11.74
N THR A 14 -3.22 -8.88 12.37
CA THR A 14 -3.66 -8.88 13.76
C THR A 14 -2.54 -8.35 14.66
N GLY A 15 -2.90 -7.49 15.61
CA GLY A 15 -1.94 -6.93 16.56
C GLY A 15 -1.07 -5.77 16.07
N ILE A 16 -1.30 -5.21 14.87
CA ILE A 16 -0.66 -3.93 14.46
C ILE A 16 -1.52 -2.70 14.78
N GLY A 17 -2.77 -2.89 15.18
CA GLY A 17 -3.72 -1.82 15.48
C GLY A 17 -5.06 -2.01 14.75
N THR A 18 -5.88 -0.97 14.71
CA THR A 18 -7.20 -1.04 14.08
C THR A 18 -7.05 -0.89 12.57
N VAL A 19 -7.07 -2.03 11.86
CA VAL A 19 -7.07 -2.07 10.40
C VAL A 19 -8.50 -2.17 9.87
N THR A 20 -8.84 -1.27 8.97
CA THR A 20 -10.13 -1.25 8.26
C THR A 20 -9.91 -1.39 6.77
N VAL A 21 -10.76 -2.19 6.12
CA VAL A 21 -10.71 -2.42 4.68
C VAL A 21 -11.89 -1.71 4.04
N ARG A 22 -11.63 -0.91 3.00
CA ARG A 22 -12.65 -0.16 2.26
C ARG A 22 -12.51 -0.42 0.76
N ARG A 23 -13.57 -0.95 0.16
CA ARG A 23 -13.63 -1.15 -1.30
C ARG A 23 -13.64 0.18 -2.04
N MET A 24 -12.76 0.32 -3.04
CA MET A 24 -12.60 1.54 -3.84
C MET A 24 -12.29 1.18 -5.30
N PHE A 25 -13.21 1.48 -6.23
CA PHE A 25 -13.00 1.42 -7.69
C PHE A 25 -12.28 0.16 -8.21
N GLY A 26 -12.70 -1.03 -7.74
CA GLY A 26 -12.13 -2.31 -8.17
C GLY A 26 -11.03 -2.87 -7.26
N CYS A 27 -10.40 -2.02 -6.44
CA CYS A 27 -9.42 -2.42 -5.44
C CYS A 27 -10.03 -2.38 -4.01
N HIS A 28 -9.29 -2.91 -3.03
CA HIS A 28 -9.62 -2.75 -1.61
C HIS A 28 -8.53 -1.94 -0.92
N GLY A 29 -8.87 -0.77 -0.41
CA GLY A 29 -7.94 0.04 0.35
C GLY A 29 -7.88 -0.35 1.82
N LEU A 30 -6.69 -0.35 2.38
CA LEU A 30 -6.43 -0.65 3.79
C LEU A 30 -6.04 0.62 4.54
N TYR A 31 -6.67 0.79 5.70
CA TYR A 31 -6.53 1.95 6.56
C TYR A 31 -6.18 1.50 7.97
N ARG A 32 -5.08 2.00 8.52
CA ARG A 32 -4.67 1.81 9.91
C ARG A 32 -4.94 3.12 10.64
N ASP A 33 -5.79 3.09 11.66
CA ASP A 33 -6.19 4.29 12.42
C ASP A 33 -6.70 5.44 11.52
N GLY A 34 -7.42 5.10 10.45
CA GLY A 34 -7.95 6.06 9.47
C GLY A 34 -6.95 6.56 8.42
N VAL A 35 -5.68 6.13 8.48
CA VAL A 35 -4.63 6.53 7.54
C VAL A 35 -4.48 5.50 6.43
N PHE A 36 -4.53 5.96 5.18
CA PHE A 36 -4.40 5.09 4.00
C PHE A 36 -2.94 4.68 3.74
N PHE A 37 -2.62 3.44 4.09
CA PHE A 37 -1.26 2.91 4.07
C PHE A 37 -1.06 1.76 3.08
N ALA A 38 -2.11 1.07 2.65
CA ALA A 38 -2.00 -0.07 1.74
C ALA A 38 -3.25 -0.23 0.87
N LEU A 39 -3.14 -1.02 -0.19
CA LEU A 39 -4.25 -1.44 -1.02
C LEU A 39 -4.04 -2.87 -1.49
N VAL A 40 -5.12 -3.55 -1.78
CA VAL A 40 -5.14 -4.88 -2.37
C VAL A 40 -5.75 -4.75 -3.75
N ASP A 41 -5.00 -5.21 -4.75
CA ASP A 41 -5.41 -5.29 -6.16
C ASP A 41 -5.08 -6.68 -6.70
N ASP A 42 -5.98 -7.29 -7.46
CA ASP A 42 -5.84 -8.64 -8.02
C ASP A 42 -5.18 -9.70 -7.11
N ASP A 43 -5.67 -9.84 -5.86
CA ASP A 43 -5.11 -10.79 -4.86
C ASP A 43 -3.65 -10.52 -4.47
N ALA A 44 -3.14 -9.32 -4.75
CA ALA A 44 -1.82 -8.87 -4.34
C ALA A 44 -1.92 -7.69 -3.37
N LEU A 45 -1.09 -7.72 -2.32
CA LEU A 45 -0.97 -6.62 -1.37
C LEU A 45 0.05 -5.60 -1.86
N TYR A 46 -0.37 -4.34 -1.93
CA TYR A 46 0.47 -3.21 -2.27
C TYR A 46 0.55 -2.23 -1.10
N LEU A 47 1.77 -1.98 -0.64
CA LEU A 47 2.06 -1.11 0.47
C LEU A 47 2.52 0.25 0.00
N LYS A 48 2.18 1.30 0.74
CA LYS A 48 2.63 2.64 0.43
C LYS A 48 4.14 2.75 0.66
N VAL A 49 4.84 3.28 -0.33
CA VAL A 49 6.29 3.50 -0.26
C VAL A 49 6.60 4.96 -0.55
N ASP A 50 7.45 5.55 0.28
CA ASP A 50 8.02 6.88 0.07
C ASP A 50 9.52 6.77 -0.24
N GLU A 51 10.18 7.91 -0.45
CA GLU A 51 11.61 7.97 -0.77
C GLU A 51 12.49 7.33 0.31
N VAL A 52 12.08 7.36 1.59
CA VAL A 52 12.83 6.74 2.70
C VAL A 52 12.67 5.23 2.74
N SER A 53 11.46 4.72 2.53
CA SER A 53 11.18 3.28 2.58
C SER A 53 11.57 2.56 1.29
N ARG A 54 11.66 3.27 0.15
CA ARG A 54 11.91 2.70 -1.18
C ARG A 54 13.11 1.76 -1.23
N ALA A 55 14.24 2.15 -0.64
CA ALA A 55 15.46 1.34 -0.69
C ALA A 55 15.26 -0.07 -0.10
N GLN A 56 14.41 -0.24 0.91
CA GLN A 56 14.12 -1.54 1.52
C GLN A 56 13.26 -2.42 0.60
N PHE A 57 12.27 -1.83 -0.06
CA PHE A 57 11.44 -2.53 -1.04
C PHE A 57 12.26 -2.93 -2.27
N GLU A 58 13.12 -2.04 -2.77
CA GLU A 58 14.04 -2.35 -3.88
C GLU A 58 15.02 -3.47 -3.51
N ALA A 59 15.60 -3.43 -2.31
CA ALA A 59 16.52 -4.46 -1.84
C ALA A 59 15.87 -5.85 -1.69
N ALA A 60 14.58 -5.90 -1.38
CA ALA A 60 13.81 -7.13 -1.33
C ALA A 60 13.25 -7.59 -2.69
N GLY A 61 13.56 -6.88 -3.78
CA GLY A 61 13.08 -7.21 -5.12
C GLY A 61 11.59 -6.91 -5.34
N CYS A 62 11.01 -6.01 -4.55
CA CYS A 62 9.62 -5.60 -4.72
C CYS A 62 9.45 -4.71 -5.96
N ALA A 63 8.25 -4.72 -6.54
CA ALA A 63 7.95 -3.93 -7.74
C ALA A 63 6.92 -2.83 -7.43
N PRO A 64 7.07 -1.62 -8.02
CA PRO A 64 6.04 -0.60 -7.94
C PRO A 64 4.77 -1.04 -8.70
N PHE A 65 3.62 -0.68 -8.16
CA PHE A 65 2.35 -0.79 -8.85
C PHE A 65 2.31 0.22 -10.01
N VAL A 66 2.38 -0.30 -11.23
CA VAL A 66 2.29 0.47 -12.46
C VAL A 66 0.94 0.22 -13.10
N TYR A 67 0.17 1.27 -13.32
CA TYR A 67 -1.08 1.19 -14.07
C TYR A 67 -1.01 2.05 -15.33
N LEU A 68 -1.67 1.58 -16.40
CA LEU A 68 -1.75 2.32 -17.66
C LEU A 68 -2.86 3.36 -17.57
N LYS A 69 -2.48 4.64 -17.55
CA LYS A 69 -3.42 5.75 -17.66
C LYS A 69 -3.31 6.38 -19.04
N GLN A 70 -4.35 6.26 -19.86
CA GLN A 70 -4.39 6.89 -21.20
C GLN A 70 -3.16 6.55 -22.07
N LYS A 71 -2.73 5.28 -22.06
CA LYS A 71 -1.53 4.76 -22.74
C LYS A 71 -0.17 5.17 -22.14
N GLU A 72 -0.15 5.93 -21.04
CA GLU A 72 1.08 6.22 -20.29
C GLU A 72 1.17 5.33 -19.03
N PRO A 73 2.28 4.61 -18.81
CA PRO A 73 2.49 3.86 -17.58
C PRO A 73 2.77 4.84 -16.43
N ILE A 74 1.92 4.82 -15.40
CA ILE A 74 2.09 5.60 -14.18
C ILE A 74 2.42 4.67 -13.03
N ALA A 75 3.67 4.75 -12.56
CA ALA A 75 4.07 4.13 -11.30
C ALA A 75 3.50 4.92 -10.13
N LEU A 76 2.76 4.25 -9.24
CA LEU A 76 2.32 4.82 -7.99
C LEU A 76 3.36 4.61 -6.88
N SER A 77 3.21 5.37 -5.80
CA SER A 77 3.90 5.17 -4.53
C SER A 77 3.37 3.95 -3.77
N TYR A 78 2.97 2.89 -4.47
CA TYR A 78 2.51 1.62 -3.88
C TYR A 78 3.34 0.50 -4.50
N TRP A 79 3.91 -0.37 -3.67
CA TRP A 79 4.81 -1.44 -4.11
C TRP A 79 4.30 -2.77 -3.59
N SER A 80 4.53 -3.84 -4.34
CA SER A 80 4.24 -5.19 -3.87
C SER A 80 5.10 -5.53 -2.65
N VAL A 81 4.68 -6.54 -1.91
CA VAL A 81 5.48 -7.16 -0.84
C VAL A 81 6.10 -8.45 -1.35
N PRO A 82 7.24 -8.90 -0.79
CA PRO A 82 7.78 -10.20 -1.13
C PRO A 82 6.85 -11.29 -0.58
N GLU A 83 6.77 -12.43 -1.27
CA GLU A 83 5.93 -13.56 -0.83
C GLU A 83 6.33 -14.05 0.57
N SER A 84 7.63 -13.99 0.90
CA SER A 84 8.14 -14.31 2.24
C SER A 84 7.58 -13.40 3.33
N ALA A 85 7.17 -12.17 3.00
CA ALA A 85 6.51 -11.30 3.97
C ALA A 85 5.08 -11.74 4.29
N LEU A 86 4.43 -12.48 3.40
CA LEU A 86 3.09 -12.99 3.63
C LEU A 86 3.11 -14.30 4.44
N ASP A 87 4.27 -14.97 4.55
CA ASP A 87 4.38 -16.27 5.22
C ASP A 87 3.93 -16.22 6.70
N SER A 88 4.21 -15.11 7.40
CA SER A 88 3.82 -14.91 8.80
C SER A 88 3.59 -13.44 9.16
N ALA A 89 2.78 -13.21 10.20
CA ALA A 89 2.46 -11.87 10.70
C ALA A 89 3.72 -11.09 11.16
N GLU A 90 4.73 -11.81 11.66
CA GLU A 90 6.01 -11.24 12.07
C GLU A 90 6.84 -10.73 10.88
N ASP A 91 6.85 -11.46 9.77
CA ASP A 91 7.52 -11.07 8.55
C ASP A 91 6.80 -9.91 7.84
N LEU A 92 5.46 -9.88 7.90
CA LEU A 92 4.67 -8.81 7.29
C LEU A 92 4.79 -7.48 8.06
N ARG A 93 4.89 -7.57 9.39
CA ARG A 93 4.92 -6.43 10.32
C ARG A 93 5.89 -5.31 9.94
N PRO A 94 7.19 -5.55 9.68
CA PRO A 94 8.12 -4.49 9.31
C PRO A 94 7.68 -3.75 8.05
N TRP A 95 7.13 -4.45 7.06
CA TRP A 95 6.63 -3.83 5.83
C TRP A 95 5.42 -2.94 6.08
N LEU A 96 4.47 -3.41 6.89
CA LEU A 96 3.28 -2.64 7.27
C LEU A 96 3.66 -1.38 8.06
N ASP A 97 4.65 -1.48 8.94
CA ASP A 97 5.12 -0.34 9.72
C ASP A 97 5.81 0.70 8.85
N LEU A 98 6.68 0.27 7.92
CA LEU A 98 7.27 1.15 6.91
C LEU A 98 6.21 1.88 6.09
N ALA A 99 5.18 1.14 5.65
CA ALA A 99 4.09 1.69 4.86
C ALA A 99 3.24 2.68 5.64
N TYR A 100 2.96 2.37 6.90
CA TYR A 100 2.25 3.26 7.81
C TYR A 100 3.05 4.52 8.11
N ALA A 101 4.35 4.40 8.41
CA ALA A 101 5.25 5.53 8.59
C ALA A 101 5.31 6.42 7.33
N ALA A 102 5.41 5.83 6.13
CA ALA A 102 5.34 6.53 4.87
C ALA A 102 4.00 7.27 4.69
N ALA A 103 2.88 6.63 5.09
CA ALA A 103 1.56 7.23 5.04
C ALA A 103 1.41 8.42 6.00
N LEU A 104 1.90 8.28 7.23
CA LEU A 104 1.93 9.34 8.24
C LEU A 104 2.80 10.51 7.78
N ARG A 105 3.99 10.26 7.24
CA ARG A 105 4.84 11.31 6.66
C ARG A 105 4.09 12.08 5.57
N LYS A 106 3.38 11.38 4.69
CA LYS A 106 2.58 12.02 3.64
C LYS A 106 1.36 12.78 4.18
N ALA A 107 0.72 12.29 5.24
CA ALA A 107 -0.42 12.95 5.87
C ALA A 107 0.00 14.22 6.62
N ASN A 108 1.19 14.18 7.26
CA ASN A 108 1.76 15.31 8.00
C ASN A 108 2.55 16.28 7.13
N ALA A 109 2.96 15.88 5.91
CA ALA A 109 3.61 16.79 4.99
C ALA A 109 2.63 17.90 4.57
N PRO A 110 3.04 19.19 4.58
CA PRO A 110 2.19 20.26 4.10
C PRO A 110 1.77 19.95 2.66
N ALA A 111 0.47 19.97 2.39
CA ALA A 111 -0.08 19.60 1.10
C ALA A 111 0.63 20.40 -0.01
N LYS A 112 1.58 19.78 -0.72
CA LYS A 112 2.05 20.31 -2.00
C LYS A 112 0.82 20.34 -2.89
N LYS A 113 0.26 21.54 -3.09
CA LYS A 113 -0.86 21.81 -3.99
C LYS A 113 -0.56 21.11 -5.32
N LYS A 114 -1.18 19.95 -5.58
CA LYS A 114 -1.14 19.38 -6.93
C LYS A 114 -1.79 20.42 -7.84
N PRO A 115 -1.13 20.90 -8.90
CA PRO A 115 -1.82 21.71 -9.88
C PRO A 115 -3.00 20.87 -10.40
N ARG A 116 -4.23 21.37 -10.22
CA ARG A 116 -5.42 20.79 -10.85
C ARG A 116 -5.14 20.80 -12.35
N ARG A 117 -4.88 19.62 -12.93
CA ARG A 117 -4.76 19.46 -14.39
C ARG A 117 -6.13 19.84 -14.94
N LYS A 118 -6.25 21.06 -15.49
CA LYS A 118 -7.44 21.52 -16.21
C LYS A 118 -7.63 20.58 -17.39
N GLN A 119 -8.74 19.84 -17.39
CA GLN A 119 -9.25 19.22 -18.60
C GLN A 119 -10.03 20.33 -19.31
N GLY A 120 -9.51 20.76 -20.45
CA GLY A 120 -10.10 21.74 -21.36
C GLY A 120 -9.91 21.24 -22.78
#